data_AF-A0A937ZX67-F1
#
_entry.id   AF-A0A937ZX67-F1
#
_cell.length_a   1.000
_cell.length_b   1.000
_cell.length_c   1.000
_cell.angle_alpha   90.00
_cell.angle_beta   90.00
_cell.angle_gamma   90.00
#
_symmetry.space_group_name_H-M   'P 1'
#
loop_
_entity.id
_entity.type
_entity.pdbx_description
1 polymer ?
#
loop_
_entity_poly.entity_id
_entity_poly.type
_entity_poly.pdbx_seq_one_letter_code
_entity_poly.pdbx_strand_id
1 'polypeptide(L)'
;MLGAEQDRPVAIVHVLEEECEDEEQRARAEMLVRRVLPDPEAEVQILLPCGSALTTIARVASELDAALLVAGVASFNELRDYFLGTAVDYIVCHAAMPVLAIKDRPHSPYRRLLVAVDFSEASKQAVLAAASLFPDAHLNVVNAYHVPLEGWQSGEETREEMTR
;
A
#
# COMPACT_ATOMS: atom_id res chain seq x y z
N MET A 1 1.92 13.50 -9.28
CA MET A 1 2.32 12.86 -8.01
C MET A 1 1.05 12.60 -7.24
N LEU A 2 0.88 11.42 -6.63
CA LEU A 2 -0.39 11.03 -6.00
C LEU A 2 -0.92 12.07 -4.99
N GLY A 3 -0.03 12.66 -4.17
CA GLY A 3 -0.43 13.74 -3.25
C GLY A 3 -1.00 14.97 -3.97
N ALA A 4 -0.35 15.42 -5.04
CA ALA A 4 -0.83 16.54 -5.85
C ALA A 4 -2.13 16.21 -6.62
N GLU A 5 -2.29 14.98 -7.08
CA GLU A 5 -3.54 14.51 -7.72
C GLU A 5 -4.72 14.48 -6.74
N GLN A 6 -4.45 14.30 -5.45
CA GLN A 6 -5.45 14.23 -4.40
C GLN A 6 -5.59 15.50 -3.56
N ASP A 7 -4.83 16.56 -3.89
CA ASP A 7 -4.75 17.79 -3.09
C ASP A 7 -4.47 17.51 -1.60
N ARG A 8 -3.53 16.59 -1.34
CA ARG A 8 -3.16 16.14 0.00
C ARG A 8 -1.70 16.44 0.31
N PRO A 9 -1.40 16.87 1.56
CA PRO A 9 -0.03 17.08 1.98
C PRO A 9 0.74 15.76 1.94
N VAL A 10 2.01 15.83 1.52
CA VAL A 10 2.90 14.67 1.46
C VAL A 10 3.99 14.82 2.51
N ALA A 11 4.07 13.85 3.41
CA ALA A 11 5.20 13.69 4.30
C ALA A 11 6.13 12.60 3.77
N ILE A 12 7.42 12.88 3.70
CA ILE A 12 8.47 11.92 3.37
C ILE A 12 9.21 11.57 4.64
N VAL A 13 9.20 10.28 4.99
CA VAL A 13 9.87 9.77 6.18
C VAL A 13 11.10 9.00 5.76
N HIS A 14 12.27 9.42 6.24
CA HIS A 14 13.51 8.67 6.13
C HIS A 14 14.07 8.41 7.52
N VAL A 15 14.18 7.14 7.91
CA VAL A 15 14.58 6.76 9.26
C VAL A 15 16.11 6.67 9.34
N LEU A 16 16.69 7.32 10.35
CA LEU A 16 18.11 7.23 10.66
C LEU A 16 18.32 6.11 11.69
N GLU A 17 19.15 5.12 11.37
CA GLU A 17 19.35 3.93 12.20
C GLU A 17 20.21 4.21 13.44
N GLU A 18 21.19 5.11 13.36
CA GLU A 18 22.06 5.53 14.48
C GLU A 18 22.35 7.05 14.41
N GLU A 19 22.61 7.66 15.58
CA GLU A 19 23.10 9.05 15.77
C GLU A 19 22.18 10.19 15.28
N CYS A 20 21.02 10.31 15.93
CA CYS A 20 20.04 11.38 15.68
C CYS A 20 20.54 12.81 15.93
N GLU A 21 21.66 12.96 16.62
CA GLU A 21 22.23 14.26 17.02
C GLU A 21 23.28 14.76 16.01
N ASP A 22 23.69 13.93 15.04
CA ASP A 22 24.60 14.36 13.98
C ASP A 22 23.85 15.25 12.97
N GLU A 23 24.07 16.56 13.09
CA GLU A 23 23.53 17.56 12.18
C GLU A 23 24.02 17.38 10.73
N GLU A 24 25.26 16.89 10.53
CA GLU A 24 25.82 16.66 9.21
C GLU A 24 25.14 15.46 8.53
N GLN A 25 24.93 14.37 9.27
CA GLN A 25 24.17 13.21 8.78
C GLN A 25 22.73 13.58 8.44
N ARG A 26 22.06 14.36 9.30
CA ARG A 26 20.70 14.86 9.04
C ARG A 26 20.64 15.74 7.79
N ALA A 27 21.55 16.71 7.67
CA ALA A 27 21.60 17.59 6.51
C ALA A 27 21.87 16.81 5.22
N ARG A 28 22.75 15.79 5.27
CA ARG A 28 23.03 14.90 4.15
C ARG A 28 21.80 14.06 3.77
N ALA A 29 21.10 13.48 4.75
CA ALA A 29 19.89 12.71 4.51
C ALA A 29 18.79 13.57 3.89
N GLU A 30 18.55 14.78 4.41
CA GLU A 30 17.58 15.72 3.84
C GLU A 30 17.95 16.08 2.39
N MET A 31 19.22 16.38 2.12
CA MET A 31 19.70 16.66 0.77
C MET A 31 19.45 15.48 -0.18
N LEU A 32 19.72 14.24 0.24
CA LEU A 32 19.48 13.05 -0.58
C LEU A 32 17.99 12.86 -0.86
N VAL A 33 17.12 13.08 0.13
CA VAL A 33 15.66 13.03 -0.05
C VAL A 33 15.22 14.09 -1.06
N ARG A 34 15.68 15.34 -0.93
CA ARG A 34 15.33 16.42 -1.87
C ARG A 34 15.79 16.13 -3.30
N ARG A 35 16.93 15.47 -3.47
CA ARG A 35 17.46 15.13 -4.80
C ARG A 35 16.66 14.07 -5.56
N VAL A 36 15.91 13.22 -4.85
CA VAL A 36 15.08 12.18 -5.49
C VAL A 36 13.65 12.66 -5.76
N LEU A 37 13.27 13.83 -5.24
CA LEU A 37 12.00 14.44 -5.59
C LEU A 37 11.97 14.74 -7.08
N PRO A 38 10.87 14.41 -7.77
CA PRO A 38 10.72 14.75 -9.19
C PRO A 38 10.62 16.26 -9.41
N ASP A 39 10.18 17.00 -8.40
CA ASP A 39 10.16 18.46 -8.35
C ASP A 39 10.83 18.92 -7.04
N PRO A 40 12.00 19.59 -7.11
CA PRO A 40 12.70 20.09 -5.93
C PRO A 40 11.93 21.12 -5.11
N GLU A 41 10.98 21.82 -5.75
CA GLU A 41 10.14 22.86 -5.13
C GLU A 41 8.81 22.30 -4.64
N ALA A 42 8.59 20.98 -4.74
CA ALA A 42 7.39 20.36 -4.21
C ALA A 42 7.26 20.63 -2.71
N GLU A 43 6.09 21.13 -2.31
CA GLU A 43 5.76 21.35 -0.90
C GLU A 43 5.56 20.00 -0.21
N VAL A 44 6.64 19.47 0.35
CA VAL A 44 6.66 18.20 1.08
C VAL A 44 7.27 18.42 2.47
N GLN A 45 6.68 17.77 3.46
CA GLN A 45 7.26 17.72 4.81
C GLN A 45 8.28 16.60 4.86
N ILE A 46 9.55 16.91 5.14
CA ILE A 46 10.59 15.89 5.31
C ILE A 46 10.77 15.62 6.81
N LEU A 47 10.62 14.36 7.20
CA LEU A 47 10.79 13.90 8.58
C LEU A 47 11.94 12.90 8.64
N LEU A 48 12.90 13.16 9.54
CA LEU A 48 14.08 12.34 9.76
C LEU A 48 14.08 11.74 11.18
N PRO A 49 13.10 10.90 11.54
CA PRO A 49 13.06 10.25 12.85
C PRO A 49 14.18 9.22 12.98
N CYS A 50 14.51 8.84 14.21
CA CYS A 50 15.53 7.84 14.47
C CYS A 50 14.96 6.58 15.12
N GLY A 51 15.60 5.45 14.82
CA GLY A 51 15.26 4.15 15.37
C GLY A 51 15.18 3.06 14.30
N SER A 52 14.52 1.95 14.64
CA SER A 52 14.27 0.89 13.66
C SER A 52 13.33 1.38 12.57
N ALA A 53 13.73 1.22 11.30
CA ALA A 53 12.99 1.75 10.16
C ALA A 53 11.51 1.35 10.16
N LEU A 54 11.22 0.06 10.32
CA LEU A 54 9.87 -0.47 10.17
C LEU A 54 8.91 0.02 11.25
N THR A 55 9.33 -0.03 12.52
CA THR A 55 8.51 0.42 13.64
C THR A 55 8.36 1.94 13.64
N THR A 56 9.42 2.64 13.26
CA THR A 56 9.44 4.11 13.21
C THR A 56 8.54 4.65 12.11
N ILE A 57 8.55 4.04 10.91
CA ILE A 57 7.67 4.42 9.80
C ILE A 57 6.20 4.23 10.21
N ALA A 58 5.84 3.07 10.75
CA ALA A 58 4.46 2.80 11.18
C ALA A 58 4.01 3.77 12.28
N ARG A 59 4.87 4.04 13.27
CA ARG A 59 4.61 5.01 14.34
C ARG A 59 4.39 6.43 13.80
N VAL A 60 5.31 6.92 12.96
CA VAL A 60 5.21 8.28 12.38
C VAL A 60 3.97 8.41 11.50
N ALA A 61 3.65 7.40 10.70
CA ALA A 61 2.42 7.39 9.92
C ALA A 61 1.17 7.50 10.81
N SER A 62 1.17 6.82 11.97
CA SER A 62 0.07 6.92 12.94
C SER A 62 0.02 8.29 13.63
N GLU A 63 1.16 8.87 13.97
CA GLU A 63 1.24 10.20 14.61
C GLU A 63 0.77 11.32 13.69
N LEU A 64 0.98 11.16 12.38
CA LEU A 64 0.50 12.09 11.35
C LEU A 64 -0.97 11.89 10.98
N ASP A 65 -1.65 10.88 11.56
CA ASP A 65 -2.98 10.43 11.12
C ASP A 65 -3.02 10.21 9.59
N ALA A 66 -1.98 9.57 9.06
CA ALA A 66 -1.80 9.44 7.63
C ALA A 66 -2.94 8.60 7.02
N ALA A 67 -3.64 9.17 6.04
CA ALA A 67 -4.72 8.48 5.34
C ALA A 67 -4.23 7.33 4.43
N LEU A 68 -2.95 7.34 4.04
CA LEU A 68 -2.31 6.33 3.22
C LEU A 68 -0.80 6.31 3.47
N LEU A 69 -0.25 5.12 3.72
CA LEU A 69 1.20 4.90 3.76
C LEU A 69 1.68 4.37 2.41
N VAL A 70 2.67 5.02 1.81
CA VAL A 70 3.24 4.62 0.50
C VAL A 70 4.64 4.08 0.72
N ALA A 71 4.90 2.83 0.29
CA ALA A 71 6.20 2.19 0.45
C ALA A 71 6.63 1.50 -0.85
N GLY A 72 7.90 1.67 -1.24
CA GLY A 72 8.49 0.89 -2.33
C GLY A 72 8.80 -0.53 -1.89
N VAL A 73 8.57 -1.50 -2.76
CA VAL A 73 8.98 -2.89 -2.55
C VAL A 73 10.47 -3.01 -2.89
N ALA A 74 11.31 -3.24 -1.89
CA ALA A 74 12.73 -3.54 -2.11
C ALA A 74 12.86 -4.99 -2.60
N SER A 75 13.20 -5.18 -3.88
CA SER A 75 13.48 -6.51 -4.43
C SER A 75 14.84 -7.01 -3.91
N PHE A 76 14.84 -7.76 -2.81
CA PHE A 76 15.99 -8.60 -2.47
C PHE A 76 16.00 -9.81 -3.43
N ASN A 77 16.87 -9.76 -4.43
CA ASN A 77 17.38 -10.83 -5.31
C ASN A 77 16.51 -12.07 -5.59
N GLU A 78 16.15 -12.21 -6.88
CA GLU A 78 16.19 -13.45 -7.69
C GLU A 78 15.49 -14.74 -7.23
N LEU A 79 14.59 -14.72 -6.24
CA LEU A 79 13.70 -15.85 -5.97
C LEU A 79 12.21 -15.44 -5.98
N ARG A 80 11.62 -15.60 -7.17
CA ARG A 80 10.19 -15.89 -7.41
C ARG A 80 9.19 -14.83 -6.91
N ASP A 81 9.07 -13.73 -7.66
CA ASP A 81 7.91 -12.84 -7.96
C ASP A 81 6.69 -12.63 -7.01
N TYR A 82 6.65 -13.17 -5.81
CA TYR A 82 5.48 -13.16 -4.91
C TYR A 82 5.74 -12.54 -3.54
N PHE A 83 6.97 -12.18 -3.20
CA PHE A 83 7.28 -11.57 -1.90
C PHE A 83 7.39 -10.05 -2.04
N LEU A 84 6.58 -9.31 -1.26
CA LEU A 84 6.60 -7.84 -1.19
C LEU A 84 7.86 -7.29 -0.47
N GLY A 85 8.75 -8.17 -0.03
CA GLY A 85 9.93 -7.83 0.77
C GLY A 85 9.59 -7.76 2.26
N THR A 86 10.51 -8.20 3.11
CA THR A 86 10.31 -8.33 4.57
C THR A 86 9.87 -7.03 5.25
N ALA A 87 10.33 -5.89 4.72
CA ALA A 87 9.96 -4.56 5.19
C ALA A 87 8.49 -4.22 4.93
N VAL A 88 8.04 -4.41 3.69
CA VAL A 88 6.66 -4.11 3.29
C VAL A 88 5.69 -5.10 3.93
N ASP A 89 6.06 -6.39 4.01
CA ASP A 89 5.26 -7.40 4.71
C ASP A 89 5.02 -7.02 6.18
N TYR A 90 6.06 -6.57 6.87
CA TYR A 90 5.92 -6.08 8.24
C TYR A 90 4.98 -4.87 8.31
N ILE A 91 5.17 -3.88 7.43
CA ILE A 91 4.35 -2.67 7.42
C ILE A 91 2.88 -2.99 7.13
N VAL A 92 2.59 -3.83 6.13
CA VAL A 92 1.22 -4.22 5.78
C VAL A 92 0.50 -4.89 6.94
N CYS A 93 1.21 -5.69 7.74
CA CYS A 93 0.64 -6.38 8.90
C CYS A 93 0.44 -5.49 10.14
N HIS A 94 1.15 -4.35 10.25
CA HIS A 94 1.17 -3.55 11.49
C HIS A 94 0.70 -2.10 11.30
N ALA A 95 0.51 -1.63 10.07
CA ALA A 95 0.00 -0.30 9.80
C ALA A 95 -1.47 -0.18 10.22
N ALA A 96 -1.82 0.94 10.87
CA ALA A 96 -3.20 1.25 11.24
C ALA A 96 -4.01 1.85 10.08
N MET A 97 -3.35 2.20 8.98
CA MET A 97 -3.92 2.82 7.79
C MET A 97 -3.70 1.94 6.54
N PRO A 98 -4.43 2.19 5.44
CA PRO A 98 -4.14 1.55 4.16
C PRO A 98 -2.68 1.73 3.73
N VAL A 99 -2.10 0.69 3.15
CA VAL A 99 -0.74 0.69 2.63
C VAL A 99 -0.76 0.50 1.11
N LEU A 100 -0.11 1.40 0.38
CA LEU A 100 0.14 1.28 -1.05
C LEU A 100 1.59 0.83 -1.26
N ALA A 101 1.77 -0.45 -1.56
CA ALA A 101 3.04 -1.02 -1.94
C ALA A 101 3.32 -0.78 -3.44
N ILE A 102 4.44 -0.13 -3.76
CA ILE A 102 4.84 0.21 -5.12
C ILE A 102 5.93 -0.78 -5.58
N LYS A 103 5.59 -1.67 -6.51
CA LYS A 103 6.57 -2.57 -7.18
C LYS A 103 7.32 -1.86 -8.30
N ASP A 104 6.57 -1.16 -9.15
CA ASP A 104 7.11 -0.45 -10.32
C ASP A 104 6.72 1.04 -10.27
N ARG A 105 7.56 1.90 -10.85
CA ARG A 105 7.29 3.34 -10.90
C ARG A 105 5.98 3.57 -11.68
N PRO A 106 4.99 4.27 -11.11
CA PRO A 106 3.75 4.56 -11.83
C PRO A 106 4.04 5.55 -12.97
N HIS A 107 3.54 5.22 -14.16
CA HIS A 107 3.64 6.07 -15.35
C HIS A 107 2.37 6.88 -15.63
N SER A 108 1.29 6.61 -14.90
CA SER A 108 -0.01 7.28 -15.04
C SER A 108 -0.76 7.27 -13.71
N PRO A 109 -1.75 8.17 -13.52
CA PRO A 109 -2.67 8.12 -12.38
C PRO A 109 -3.36 6.76 -12.23
N TYR A 110 -3.67 6.37 -11.00
CA TYR A 110 -4.41 5.15 -10.70
C TYR A 110 -5.89 5.32 -11.09
N ARG A 111 -6.23 4.95 -12.34
CA ARG A 111 -7.59 5.09 -12.89
C ARG A 111 -8.43 3.81 -12.85
N ARG A 112 -7.80 2.67 -12.58
CA ARG A 112 -8.46 1.36 -12.55
C ARG A 112 -7.95 0.59 -11.35
N LEU A 113 -8.87 0.19 -10.49
CA LEU A 113 -8.58 -0.60 -9.30
C LEU A 113 -9.31 -1.93 -9.40
N LEU A 114 -8.65 -2.98 -8.93
CA LEU A 114 -9.22 -4.30 -8.74
C LEU A 114 -9.21 -4.59 -7.25
N VAL A 115 -10.37 -4.81 -6.65
CA VAL A 115 -10.52 -5.08 -5.22
C VAL A 115 -11.03 -6.50 -5.05
N ALA A 116 -10.24 -7.34 -4.40
CA ALA A 116 -10.65 -8.69 -4.03
C ALA A 116 -11.57 -8.62 -2.80
N VAL A 117 -12.68 -9.35 -2.84
CA VAL A 117 -13.61 -9.47 -1.71
C VAL A 117 -13.89 -10.92 -1.38
N ASP A 118 -13.98 -11.20 -0.10
CA ASP A 118 -14.39 -12.49 0.50
C ASP A 118 -15.62 -12.33 1.42
N PHE A 119 -16.28 -11.16 1.33
CA PHE A 119 -17.41 -10.73 2.16
C PHE A 119 -17.11 -10.60 3.66
N SER A 120 -15.85 -10.65 4.07
CA SER A 120 -15.45 -10.27 5.43
C SER A 120 -15.56 -8.76 5.65
N GLU A 121 -15.60 -8.32 6.91
CA GLU A 121 -15.51 -6.89 7.23
C GLU A 121 -14.21 -6.29 6.70
N ALA A 122 -13.10 -7.03 6.72
CA ALA A 122 -11.83 -6.57 6.16
C ALA A 122 -11.94 -6.27 4.66
N SER A 123 -12.59 -7.14 3.88
CA SER A 123 -12.80 -6.88 2.45
C SER A 123 -13.71 -5.69 2.18
N LYS A 124 -14.73 -5.48 3.02
CA LYS A 124 -15.57 -4.28 2.96
C LYS A 124 -14.76 -3.01 3.24
N GLN A 125 -13.89 -3.02 4.25
CA GLN A 125 -12.99 -1.90 4.53
C GLN A 125 -12.04 -1.63 3.37
N ALA A 126 -11.54 -2.67 2.70
CA ALA A 126 -10.71 -2.51 1.50
C ALA A 126 -11.46 -1.81 0.35
N VAL A 127 -12.72 -2.19 0.09
CA VAL A 127 -13.56 -1.52 -0.93
C VAL A 127 -13.80 -0.05 -0.58
N LEU A 128 -14.15 0.23 0.68
CA LEU A 128 -14.40 1.60 1.14
C LEU A 128 -13.15 2.47 1.09
N ALA A 129 -12.00 1.93 1.52
CA ALA A 129 -10.72 2.61 1.45
C ALA A 129 -10.34 2.93 0.00
N ALA A 130 -10.49 1.97 -0.92
CA ALA A 130 -10.19 2.18 -2.33
C ALA A 130 -11.07 3.27 -2.95
N ALA A 131 -12.38 3.26 -2.67
CA ALA A 131 -13.31 4.28 -3.16
C ALA A 131 -13.02 5.67 -2.57
N SER A 132 -12.64 5.74 -1.29
CA SER A 132 -12.32 7.00 -0.60
C SER A 132 -10.98 7.59 -1.06
N LEU A 133 -9.96 6.75 -1.23
CA LEU A 133 -8.61 7.17 -1.62
C LEU A 133 -8.50 7.48 -3.11
N PHE A 134 -9.33 6.87 -3.96
CA PHE A 134 -9.26 7.04 -5.40
C PHE A 134 -10.66 7.29 -5.99
N PRO A 135 -11.29 8.43 -5.69
CA PRO A 135 -12.68 8.71 -6.06
C PRO A 135 -12.91 8.72 -7.58
N ASP A 136 -11.90 9.07 -8.37
CA ASP A 136 -11.99 9.11 -9.84
C ASP A 136 -11.56 7.79 -10.51
N ALA A 137 -11.27 6.74 -9.75
CA ALA A 137 -10.87 5.45 -10.29
C ALA A 137 -12.09 4.55 -10.55
N HIS A 138 -12.04 3.81 -11.65
CA HIS A 138 -12.99 2.73 -11.90
C HIS A 138 -12.67 1.54 -10.99
N LEU A 139 -13.57 1.25 -10.05
CA LEU A 139 -13.46 0.15 -9.11
C LEU A 139 -14.08 -1.14 -9.69
N ASN A 140 -13.27 -2.18 -9.86
CA ASN A 140 -13.74 -3.52 -10.21
C ASN A 140 -13.64 -4.39 -8.97
N VAL A 141 -14.76 -4.97 -8.55
CA VAL A 141 -14.80 -5.86 -7.38
C VAL A 141 -14.82 -7.30 -7.87
N VAL A 142 -13.93 -8.13 -7.35
CA VAL A 142 -13.84 -9.56 -7.71
C VAL A 142 -13.93 -10.40 -6.46
N ASN A 143 -14.79 -11.41 -6.50
CA ASN A 143 -14.85 -12.48 -5.53
C ASN A 143 -14.37 -13.78 -6.20
N ALA A 144 -13.43 -14.48 -5.57
CA ALA A 144 -13.02 -15.81 -5.99
C ALA A 144 -13.62 -16.81 -5.02
N TYR A 145 -14.46 -17.72 -5.53
CA TYR A 145 -15.05 -18.79 -4.74
C TYR A 145 -14.58 -20.14 -5.27
N HIS A 146 -14.34 -21.07 -4.35
CA HIS A 146 -14.06 -22.46 -4.69
C HIS A 146 -15.39 -23.22 -4.71
N VAL A 147 -15.69 -23.95 -5.79
CA VAL A 147 -16.84 -24.86 -5.86
C VAL A 147 -16.38 -26.23 -5.35
N PRO A 148 -16.83 -26.70 -4.17
CA PRO A 148 -16.56 -28.07 -3.74
C PRO A 148 -17.31 -29.05 -4.67
N LEU A 149 -16.66 -30.14 -5.07
CA LEU A 149 -17.21 -31.24 -5.88
C LEU A 149 -17.54 -30.94 -7.37
N GLU A 150 -16.58 -30.48 -8.16
CA GLU A 150 -16.72 -30.53 -9.64
C GLU A 150 -17.02 -31.95 -10.17
N GLY A 151 -16.57 -32.99 -9.46
CA GLY A 151 -16.79 -34.39 -9.84
C GLY A 151 -18.20 -34.95 -9.59
N TRP A 152 -19.07 -34.27 -8.83
CA TRP A 152 -20.43 -34.78 -8.51
C TRP A 152 -21.55 -33.97 -9.18
N GLN A 153 -21.23 -32.85 -9.84
CA GLN A 153 -22.21 -32.08 -10.62
C GLN A 153 -22.40 -32.59 -12.06
N SER A 154 -21.68 -33.64 -12.45
CA SER A 154 -21.86 -34.33 -13.74
C SER A 154 -22.76 -35.58 -13.66
N GLY A 155 -23.41 -35.83 -12.52
CA GLY A 155 -24.45 -36.86 -12.40
C GLY A 155 -25.80 -36.30 -12.84
N GLU A 156 -26.52 -37.01 -13.72
CA GLU A 156 -27.80 -36.65 -14.35
C GLU A 156 -28.98 -36.34 -13.38
N GLU A 157 -28.80 -36.31 -12.06
CA GLU A 157 -29.91 -36.26 -11.10
C GLU A 157 -30.28 -34.88 -10.52
N THR A 158 -29.49 -33.81 -10.71
CA THR A 158 -29.81 -32.49 -10.08
C THR A 158 -30.71 -31.59 -10.93
N ARG A 159 -31.33 -32.08 -12.00
CA ARG A 159 -32.20 -31.27 -12.88
C ARG A 159 -33.63 -31.05 -12.38
N GLU A 160 -34.08 -31.75 -11.32
CA GLU A 160 -35.49 -31.70 -10.91
C GLU A 160 -35.80 -30.83 -9.67
N GLU A 161 -34.82 -30.33 -8.91
CA GLU A 161 -35.13 -29.55 -7.69
C GLU A 161 -35.14 -28.02 -7.86
N MET A 162 -34.79 -27.48 -9.03
CA MET A 162 -34.77 -26.01 -9.27
C MET A 162 -36.02 -25.47 -9.99
N THR A 163 -37.15 -26.16 -9.93
CA THR A 163 -38.44 -25.65 -10.47
C THR A 163 -39.62 -25.84 -9.51
N ARG A 164 -39.39 -25.66 -8.21
CA ARG A 164 -40.47 -25.43 -7.23
C ARG A 164 -40.18 -24.24 -6.34
#